data_AF-A0A958H9D6-F1
#
_entry.id   AF-A0A958H9D6-F1
#
_cell.length_a   1.000
_cell.length_b   1.000
_cell.length_c   1.000
_cell.angle_alpha   90.00
_cell.angle_beta   90.00
_cell.angle_gamma   90.00
#
_symmetry.space_group_name_H-M   'P 1'
#
loop_
_entity.id
_entity.type
_entity.pdbx_description
1 polymer ?
#
loop_
_entity_poly.entity_id
_entity_poly.type
_entity_poly.pdbx_seq_one_letter_code
_entity_poly.pdbx_strand_id
1 'polypeptide(L)'
;MSPSTELLIGFAVNFLIALFIVRFIYYPVKQSKNYVFTFIAFNTVIFFVMSLLSSIELSVGAGFGLFAIFSVLRYRTNPMPARDMTYLFVLIGLPVINAGFLVDAGWDALAIANVAIIGVLYLLEKGWGFHYEQSRRITYENVELIKRENHGLLLADLRQRTGLSIKRVEIGHTDYLKDATEIKIFFDDPGDEGWNDEDNMSLVGDEAILIAS
;
A
#
# COMPACT_ATOMS: atom_id res chain seq x y z
N MET A 1 35.80 13.18 -3.40
CA MET A 1 36.19 11.76 -3.62
C MET A 1 36.11 11.50 -5.13
N SER A 2 36.34 10.30 -5.67
CA SER A 2 36.08 10.11 -7.11
C SER A 2 34.56 10.10 -7.34
N PRO A 3 34.05 10.60 -8.49
CA PRO A 3 32.60 10.65 -8.75
C PRO A 3 31.91 9.28 -8.60
N SER A 4 32.61 8.22 -9.00
CA SER A 4 32.15 6.84 -8.86
C SER A 4 32.06 6.38 -7.41
N THR A 5 32.99 6.82 -6.54
CA THR A 5 32.92 6.49 -5.10
C THR A 5 31.81 7.23 -4.38
N GLU A 6 31.54 8.49 -4.76
CA GLU A 6 30.42 9.27 -4.19
C GLU A 6 29.08 8.64 -4.55
N LEU A 7 28.92 8.23 -5.82
CA LEU A 7 27.73 7.51 -6.27
C LEU A 7 27.53 6.20 -5.50
N LEU A 8 28.57 5.38 -5.35
CA LEU A 8 28.47 4.10 -4.64
C LEU A 8 28.13 4.27 -3.15
N ILE A 9 28.73 5.25 -2.48
CA ILE A 9 28.45 5.51 -1.06
C ILE A 9 27.06 6.11 -0.90
N GLY A 10 26.67 7.07 -1.75
CA GLY A 10 25.32 7.63 -1.78
C GLY A 10 24.26 6.55 -2.02
N PHE A 11 24.52 5.64 -2.96
CA PHE A 11 23.64 4.48 -3.21
C PHE A 11 23.53 3.60 -1.98
N ALA A 12 24.66 3.21 -1.37
CA ALA A 12 24.67 2.36 -0.20
C ALA A 12 23.88 2.99 0.97
N VAL A 13 24.09 4.28 1.23
CA VAL A 13 23.38 5.02 2.28
C VAL A 13 21.88 5.09 1.98
N ASN A 14 21.48 5.49 0.78
CA ASN A 14 20.08 5.55 0.38
C ASN A 14 19.41 4.16 0.45
N PHE A 15 20.08 3.13 -0.05
CA PHE A 15 19.57 1.76 -0.05
C PHE A 15 19.41 1.22 1.37
N LEU A 16 20.37 1.48 2.28
CA LEU A 16 20.27 1.10 3.69
C LEU A 16 19.08 1.77 4.37
N ILE A 17 18.84 3.06 4.10
CA ILE A 17 17.70 3.80 4.67
C ILE A 17 16.38 3.28 4.11
N ALA A 18 16.29 3.04 2.81
CA ALA A 18 15.12 2.45 2.18
C ALA A 18 14.83 1.06 2.75
N LEU A 19 15.86 0.22 2.90
CA LEU A 19 15.74 -1.11 3.49
C LEU A 19 15.32 -1.02 4.95
N PHE A 20 15.84 -0.06 5.72
CA PHE A 20 15.42 0.17 7.10
C PHE A 20 13.95 0.54 7.20
N ILE A 21 13.48 1.51 6.40
CA ILE A 21 12.07 1.93 6.36
C ILE A 21 11.17 0.73 6.01
N VAL A 22 11.51 0.00 4.95
CA VAL A 22 10.69 -1.11 4.48
C VAL A 22 10.68 -2.27 5.49
N ARG A 23 11.83 -2.60 6.09
CA ARG A 23 11.96 -3.75 6.98
C ARG A 23 11.44 -3.51 8.38
N PHE A 24 11.66 -2.32 8.95
CA PHE A 24 11.37 -2.03 10.35
C PHE A 24 10.12 -1.18 10.58
N ILE A 25 9.64 -0.45 9.56
CA ILE A 25 8.43 0.37 9.68
C ILE A 25 7.28 -0.26 8.89
N TYR A 26 7.51 -0.58 7.62
CA TYR A 26 6.45 -1.09 6.75
C TYR A 26 6.08 -2.56 7.04
N TYR A 27 7.05 -3.47 6.96
CA TYR A 27 6.86 -4.93 7.09
C TYR A 27 6.21 -5.40 8.41
N PRO A 28 6.56 -4.88 9.61
CA PRO A 28 6.00 -5.43 10.85
C PRO A 28 4.49 -5.19 11.02
N VAL A 29 3.90 -4.26 10.26
CA VAL A 29 2.48 -3.91 10.41
C VAL A 29 1.62 -4.56 9.32
N LYS A 30 2.17 -4.97 8.18
CA LYS A 30 1.44 -5.76 7.15
C LYS A 30 2.42 -6.64 6.37
N GLN A 31 2.19 -7.96 6.37
CA GLN A 31 3.12 -8.95 5.81
C GLN A 31 2.99 -9.16 4.29
N SER A 32 2.41 -8.22 3.53
CA SER A 32 2.27 -8.38 2.07
C SER A 32 3.64 -8.24 1.38
N LYS A 33 4.26 -9.39 1.05
CA LYS A 33 5.59 -9.47 0.40
C LYS A 33 5.62 -8.79 -0.98
N ASN A 34 4.48 -8.69 -1.65
CA ASN A 34 4.38 -8.18 -3.01
C ASN A 34 4.84 -6.72 -3.15
N TYR A 35 4.59 -5.87 -2.15
CA TYR A 35 4.97 -4.45 -2.22
C TYR A 35 6.41 -4.17 -1.79
N VAL A 36 7.01 -5.03 -0.96
CA VAL A 36 8.43 -4.91 -0.55
C VAL A 36 9.34 -4.93 -1.77
N PHE A 37 9.10 -5.86 -2.70
CA PHE A 37 9.86 -5.93 -3.95
C PHE A 37 9.70 -4.64 -4.78
N THR A 38 8.46 -4.20 -4.99
CA THR A 38 8.14 -2.98 -5.73
C THR A 38 8.87 -1.78 -5.15
N PHE A 39 8.80 -1.59 -3.84
CA PHE A 39 9.40 -0.48 -3.11
C PHE A 39 10.92 -0.41 -3.25
N ILE A 40 11.61 -1.54 -3.06
CA ILE A 40 13.06 -1.60 -3.18
C ILE A 40 13.51 -1.42 -4.64
N ALA A 41 12.80 -2.02 -5.59
CA ALA A 41 13.11 -1.91 -7.02
C ALA A 41 12.95 -0.46 -7.51
N PHE A 42 11.81 0.19 -7.23
CA PHE A 42 11.59 1.59 -7.60
C PHE A 42 12.61 2.52 -6.95
N ASN A 43 12.86 2.38 -5.64
CA ASN A 43 13.85 3.20 -4.93
C ASN A 43 15.25 3.09 -5.57
N THR A 44 15.68 1.88 -5.92
CA THR A 44 16.97 1.62 -6.56
C THR A 44 17.04 2.27 -7.94
N VAL A 45 16.05 2.05 -8.81
CA VAL A 45 16.03 2.61 -10.17
C VAL A 45 16.02 4.14 -10.13
N ILE A 46 15.19 4.73 -9.26
CA ILE A 46 15.06 6.18 -9.15
C ILE A 46 16.37 6.79 -8.64
N PHE A 47 17.06 6.16 -7.69
CA PHE A 47 18.38 6.64 -7.25
C PHE A 47 19.35 6.79 -8.43
N PHE A 48 19.52 5.74 -9.23
CA PHE A 48 20.43 5.80 -10.38
C PHE A 48 19.97 6.82 -11.43
N VAL A 49 18.67 6.89 -11.74
CA VAL A 49 18.15 7.91 -12.65
C VAL A 49 18.45 9.32 -12.15
N MET A 50 18.23 9.59 -10.85
CA MET A 50 18.48 10.91 -10.27
C MET A 50 19.98 11.24 -10.19
N SER A 51 20.84 10.28 -9.84
CA SER A 51 22.29 10.50 -9.83
C SER A 51 22.83 10.79 -11.23
N LEU A 52 22.31 10.12 -12.28
CA LEU A 52 22.67 10.39 -13.67
C LEU A 52 22.19 11.77 -14.14
N LEU A 53 21.07 12.24 -13.61
CA LEU A 53 20.50 13.55 -13.93
C LEU A 53 21.02 14.68 -13.02
N SER A 54 21.90 14.40 -12.05
CA SER A 54 22.32 15.39 -11.04
C SER A 54 23.08 16.60 -11.62
N SER A 55 23.57 16.51 -12.85
CA SER A 55 24.19 17.64 -13.57
C SER A 55 23.19 18.54 -14.29
N ILE A 56 21.90 18.21 -14.26
CA ILE A 56 20.82 18.95 -14.90
C ILE A 56 20.05 19.63 -13.77
N GLU A 57 19.98 20.96 -13.79
CA GLU A 57 19.10 21.72 -12.90
C GLU A 57 17.72 21.04 -12.89
N LEU A 58 17.19 20.72 -11.70
CA LEU A 58 15.89 20.09 -11.52
C LEU A 58 14.83 20.92 -12.24
N SER A 59 14.60 20.59 -13.50
CA SER A 59 13.79 21.40 -14.39
C SER A 59 12.31 21.21 -14.03
N VAL A 60 11.48 22.08 -14.59
CA VAL A 60 10.02 21.92 -14.62
C VAL A 60 9.60 20.49 -15.02
N GLY A 61 10.42 19.76 -15.80
CA GLY A 61 10.20 18.35 -16.16
C GLY A 61 10.16 17.36 -15.00
N ALA A 62 10.88 17.61 -13.89
CA ALA A 62 10.82 16.76 -12.70
C ALA A 62 9.44 16.84 -12.01
N GLY A 63 8.87 18.04 -11.94
CA GLY A 63 7.51 18.26 -11.44
C GLY A 63 6.46 17.56 -12.32
N PHE A 64 6.60 17.66 -13.65
CA PHE A 64 5.73 16.94 -14.59
C PHE A 64 5.84 15.42 -14.46
N GLY A 65 7.04 14.87 -14.20
CA GLY A 65 7.24 13.45 -13.94
C GLY A 65 6.46 12.95 -12.71
N LEU A 66 6.43 13.74 -11.63
CA LEU A 66 5.66 13.41 -10.43
C LEU A 66 4.15 13.39 -10.71
N PHE A 67 3.64 14.36 -11.47
CA PHE A 67 2.24 14.39 -11.90
C PHE A 67 1.88 13.23 -12.83
N ALA A 68 2.79 12.81 -13.71
CA ALA A 68 2.59 11.64 -14.57
C ALA A 68 2.47 10.34 -13.75
N ILE A 69 3.35 10.15 -12.76
CA ILE A 69 3.29 9.01 -11.83
C ILE A 69 1.95 8.99 -11.09
N PHE A 70 1.48 10.13 -10.58
CA PHE A 70 0.17 10.23 -9.92
C PHE A 70 -1.00 9.94 -10.86
N SER A 71 -0.91 10.38 -12.11
CA SER A 71 -1.93 10.11 -13.13
C SER A 71 -2.05 8.62 -13.39
N VAL A 72 -0.93 7.92 -13.63
CA VAL A 72 -0.92 6.46 -13.84
C VAL A 72 -1.39 5.71 -12.61
N LEU A 73 -0.95 6.12 -11.40
CA LEU A 73 -1.36 5.50 -10.14
C LEU A 73 -2.87 5.63 -9.86
N ARG A 74 -3.56 6.63 -10.43
CA ARG A 74 -5.01 6.80 -10.25
C ARG A 74 -5.84 5.83 -11.10
N TYR A 75 -5.31 5.33 -12.21
CA TYR A 75 -6.05 4.50 -13.18
C TYR A 75 -5.78 3.00 -13.08
N ARG A 76 -5.11 2.55 -12.02
CA ARG A 76 -4.91 1.14 -11.71
C ARG A 76 -6.23 0.41 -11.45
N THR A 77 -6.33 -0.82 -11.96
CA THR A 77 -7.50 -1.69 -11.85
C THR A 77 -7.78 -2.15 -10.41
N ASN A 78 -6.76 -2.35 -9.57
CA ASN A 78 -6.92 -2.58 -8.12
C ASN A 78 -6.36 -1.38 -7.34
N PRO A 79 -7.21 -0.59 -6.64
CA PRO A 79 -6.76 0.58 -5.90
C PRO A 79 -5.84 0.18 -4.75
N MET A 80 -4.60 0.69 -4.75
CA MET A 80 -3.69 0.49 -3.62
C MET A 80 -4.31 1.09 -2.35
N PRO A 81 -4.19 0.42 -1.20
CA PRO A 81 -4.48 1.03 0.08
C PRO A 81 -3.70 2.35 0.23
N ALA A 82 -4.35 3.38 0.78
CA ALA A 82 -3.74 4.71 0.95
C ALA A 82 -2.37 4.64 1.64
N ARG A 83 -2.22 3.75 2.63
CA ARG A 83 -0.96 3.47 3.32
C ARG A 83 0.17 3.05 2.39
N ASP A 84 -0.06 2.03 1.55
CA ASP A 84 0.95 1.51 0.61
C ASP A 84 1.36 2.58 -0.42
N MET A 85 0.41 3.41 -0.84
CA MET A 85 0.67 4.55 -1.73
C MET A 85 1.55 5.61 -1.06
N THR A 86 1.35 5.90 0.23
CA THR A 86 2.20 6.84 0.98
C THR A 86 3.64 6.32 1.09
N TYR A 87 3.83 5.04 1.40
CA TYR A 87 5.18 4.46 1.46
C TYR A 87 5.88 4.48 0.10
N LEU A 88 5.16 4.15 -0.97
CA LEU A 88 5.68 4.27 -2.33
C LEU A 88 6.14 5.70 -2.61
N PHE A 89 5.33 6.69 -2.25
CA PHE A 89 5.65 8.09 -2.48
C PHE A 89 6.90 8.55 -1.73
N VAL A 90 7.03 8.16 -0.46
CA VAL A 90 8.22 8.48 0.34
C VAL A 90 9.45 7.79 -0.24
N LEU A 91 9.35 6.53 -0.67
CA LEU A 91 10.47 5.80 -1.27
C LEU A 91 10.83 6.26 -2.68
N ILE A 92 9.94 6.95 -3.39
CA ILE A 92 10.23 7.67 -4.63
C ILE A 92 10.94 8.99 -4.33
N GLY A 93 10.51 9.72 -3.30
CA GLY A 93 11.11 11.00 -2.92
C GLY A 93 12.48 10.85 -2.24
N LEU A 94 12.70 9.77 -1.50
CA LEU A 94 13.94 9.53 -0.73
C LEU A 94 15.20 9.57 -1.62
N PRO A 95 15.29 8.85 -2.76
CA PRO A 95 16.43 8.94 -3.65
C PRO A 95 16.57 10.30 -4.33
N VAL A 96 15.47 11.00 -4.61
CA VAL A 96 15.47 12.34 -5.22
C VAL A 96 16.17 13.33 -4.29
N ILE A 97 15.81 13.30 -3.00
CA ILE A 97 16.44 14.13 -1.97
C ILE A 97 17.90 13.70 -1.77
N ASN A 98 18.15 12.40 -1.63
CA ASN A 98 19.48 11.87 -1.36
C ASN A 98 20.47 12.14 -2.49
N ALA A 99 20.06 12.02 -3.75
CA ALA A 99 20.90 12.32 -4.91
C ALA A 99 21.21 13.82 -5.03
N GLY A 100 20.24 14.70 -4.72
CA GLY A 100 20.47 16.15 -4.76
C GLY A 100 21.37 16.65 -3.62
N PHE A 101 21.14 16.19 -2.39
CA PHE A 101 21.90 16.65 -1.22
C PHE A 101 23.36 16.19 -1.22
N LEU A 102 23.67 15.09 -1.93
CA LEU A 102 25.03 14.59 -2.10
C LEU A 102 25.95 15.61 -2.79
N VAL A 103 25.39 16.46 -3.67
CA VAL A 103 26.13 17.43 -4.48
C VAL A 103 26.21 18.79 -3.80
N ASP A 104 25.09 19.28 -3.24
CA ASP A 104 24.97 20.70 -2.84
C ASP A 104 25.07 20.97 -1.33
N ALA A 105 24.64 20.03 -0.47
CA ALA A 105 24.38 20.31 0.96
C ALA A 105 25.30 19.56 1.93
N GLY A 106 26.01 18.53 1.46
CA GLY A 106 26.92 17.72 2.27
C GLY A 106 26.25 16.60 3.08
N TRP A 107 27.08 15.76 3.68
CA TRP A 107 26.67 14.53 4.39
C TRP A 107 25.82 14.80 5.64
N ASP A 108 26.01 15.94 6.27
CA ASP A 108 25.38 16.34 7.52
C ASP A 108 23.89 16.63 7.29
N ALA A 109 23.61 17.45 6.27
CA ALA A 109 22.25 17.80 5.87
C ALA A 109 21.48 16.56 5.36
N LEU A 110 22.18 15.68 4.63
CA LEU A 110 21.65 14.38 4.21
C LEU A 110 21.21 13.54 5.43
N ALA A 111 22.07 13.42 6.45
CA ALA A 111 21.77 12.64 7.64
C ALA A 111 20.53 13.19 8.38
N ILE A 112 20.45 14.52 8.57
CA ILE A 112 19.30 15.18 9.22
C ILE A 112 18.00 14.91 8.46
N ALA A 113 18.01 15.07 7.13
CA ALA A 113 16.82 14.84 6.30
C ALA A 113 16.32 13.39 6.42
N ASN A 114 17.22 12.41 6.32
CA ASN A 114 16.86 11.00 6.42
C ASN A 114 16.34 10.64 7.83
N VAL A 115 16.97 11.14 8.89
CA VAL A 115 16.50 10.94 10.27
C VAL A 115 15.12 11.55 10.47
N ALA A 116 14.87 12.75 9.93
CA ALA A 116 13.56 13.39 9.99
C ALA A 116 12.48 12.57 9.27
N ILE A 117 12.76 12.07 8.06
CA ILE A 117 11.84 11.23 7.29
C ILE A 117 11.50 9.95 8.07
N ILE A 118 12.53 9.24 8.58
CA ILE A 118 12.34 8.04 9.39
C ILE A 118 11.52 8.35 10.64
N GLY A 119 11.84 9.44 11.34
CA GLY A 119 11.16 9.85 12.56
C GLY A 119 9.67 10.15 12.34
N VAL A 120 9.34 10.89 11.27
CA VAL A 120 7.95 11.18 10.89
C VAL A 120 7.21 9.90 10.51
N LEU A 121 7.80 9.04 9.67
CA LEU A 121 7.19 7.75 9.32
C LEU A 121 6.93 6.88 10.55
N TYR A 122 7.91 6.77 11.43
CA TYR A 122 7.79 5.99 12.65
C TYR A 122 6.69 6.53 13.57
N LEU A 123 6.62 7.86 13.73
CA LEU A 123 5.63 8.51 14.57
C LEU A 123 4.21 8.40 13.99
N LEU A 124 4.05 8.55 12.67
CA LEU A 124 2.76 8.36 12.01
C LEU A 124 2.28 6.92 12.09
N GLU A 125 3.19 5.96 11.89
CA GLU A 125 2.87 4.54 11.90
C GLU A 125 2.57 4.02 13.32
N LYS A 126 3.36 4.43 14.33
CA LYS A 126 3.26 3.91 15.70
C LYS A 126 2.47 4.79 16.66
N GLY A 127 2.52 6.11 16.47
CA GLY A 127 1.97 7.10 17.40
C GLY A 127 0.45 7.31 17.27
N TRP A 128 -0.16 6.96 16.14
CA TRP A 128 -1.57 7.29 15.89
C TRP A 128 -2.55 6.12 16.02
N GLY A 129 -2.09 4.91 16.34
CA GLY A 129 -2.96 3.81 16.78
C GLY A 129 -3.93 3.27 15.72
N PHE A 130 -3.67 3.50 14.43
CA PHE A 130 -4.48 2.95 13.35
C PHE A 130 -4.31 1.42 13.26
N HIS A 131 -5.16 0.69 13.98
CA HIS A 131 -5.34 -0.73 13.76
C HIS A 131 -6.01 -0.91 12.40
N TYR A 132 -5.22 -1.31 11.41
CA TYR A 132 -5.71 -1.55 10.06
C TYR A 132 -6.46 -2.90 10.05
N GLU A 133 -7.76 -2.86 10.33
CA GLU A 133 -8.63 -4.03 10.19
C GLU A 133 -8.68 -4.45 8.72
N GLN A 134 -8.40 -5.73 8.43
CA GLN A 134 -8.58 -6.29 7.09
C GLN A 134 -10.09 -6.31 6.80
N SER A 135 -10.50 -5.90 5.61
CA SER A 135 -11.91 -5.89 5.23
C SER A 135 -12.15 -6.71 3.97
N ARG A 136 -13.13 -7.62 4.02
CA ARG A 136 -13.52 -8.45 2.87
C ARG A 136 -14.99 -8.23 2.54
N ARG A 137 -15.31 -8.11 1.24
CA ARG A 137 -16.69 -8.08 0.76
C ARG A 137 -17.15 -9.50 0.46
N ILE A 138 -18.33 -9.86 0.94
CA ILE A 138 -18.98 -11.14 0.71
C ILE A 138 -20.43 -10.90 0.31
N THR A 139 -20.95 -11.70 -0.61
CA THR A 139 -22.38 -11.75 -0.92
C THR A 139 -23.05 -12.66 0.10
N TYR A 140 -24.02 -12.13 0.83
CA TYR A 140 -24.74 -12.82 1.88
C TYR A 140 -26.19 -13.06 1.47
N GLU A 141 -26.62 -14.30 1.55
CA GLU A 141 -27.92 -14.77 1.02
C GLU A 141 -29.07 -14.65 2.02
N ASN A 142 -28.80 -14.40 3.30
CA ASN A 142 -29.86 -14.38 4.32
C ASN A 142 -30.25 -12.96 4.73
N VAL A 143 -31.10 -12.33 3.92
CA VAL A 143 -31.52 -10.93 4.13
C VAL A 143 -32.25 -10.70 5.46
N GLU A 144 -32.88 -11.74 6.03
CA GLU A 144 -33.59 -11.61 7.31
C GLU A 144 -32.67 -11.35 8.51
N LEU A 145 -31.43 -11.85 8.46
CA LEU A 145 -30.43 -11.70 9.53
C LEU A 145 -29.72 -10.33 9.50
N ILE A 146 -29.98 -9.51 8.47
CA ILE A 146 -29.36 -8.20 8.27
C ILE A 146 -30.02 -7.11 9.12
N LYS A 147 -31.19 -7.41 9.70
CA LYS A 147 -31.88 -6.52 10.64
C LYS A 147 -30.99 -6.21 11.85
N ARG A 148 -31.06 -4.95 12.32
CA ARG A 148 -30.29 -4.46 13.47
C ARG A 148 -30.43 -5.33 14.73
N GLU A 149 -31.61 -5.92 14.91
CA GLU A 149 -31.97 -6.79 16.03
C GLU A 149 -31.26 -8.15 15.98
N ASN A 150 -30.88 -8.61 14.78
CA ASN A 150 -30.27 -9.92 14.54
C ASN A 150 -28.74 -9.85 14.44
N HIS A 151 -28.12 -8.71 14.76
CA HIS A 151 -26.68 -8.50 14.61
C HIS A 151 -25.82 -9.58 15.30
N GLY A 152 -26.26 -10.07 16.47
CA GLY A 152 -25.57 -11.17 17.16
C GLY A 152 -25.63 -12.50 16.41
N LEU A 153 -26.78 -12.83 15.81
CA LEU A 153 -26.97 -14.03 15.00
C LEU A 153 -26.22 -13.93 13.67
N LEU A 154 -26.21 -12.75 13.05
CA LEU A 154 -25.44 -12.46 11.84
C LEU A 154 -23.94 -12.68 12.07
N LEU A 155 -23.37 -12.14 13.16
CA LEU A 155 -21.96 -12.40 13.47
C LEU A 155 -21.69 -13.88 13.72
N ALA A 156 -22.58 -14.59 14.40
CA ALA A 156 -22.41 -16.01 14.68
C ALA A 156 -22.41 -16.84 13.39
N ASP A 157 -23.38 -16.62 12.50
CA ASP A 157 -23.47 -17.30 11.21
C ASP A 157 -22.29 -16.95 10.30
N LEU A 158 -21.89 -15.67 10.22
CA LEU A 158 -20.73 -15.26 9.45
C LEU A 158 -19.43 -15.86 9.98
N ARG A 159 -19.23 -15.91 11.31
CA ARG A 159 -18.06 -16.57 11.92
C ARG A 159 -18.05 -18.08 11.67
N GLN A 160 -19.21 -18.73 11.72
CA GLN A 160 -19.34 -20.16 11.46
C GLN A 160 -19.03 -20.50 10.00
N ARG A 161 -19.52 -19.70 9.05
CA ARG A 161 -19.35 -19.93 7.61
C ARG A 161 -17.96 -19.56 7.11
N THR A 162 -17.41 -18.45 7.59
CA THR A 162 -16.10 -17.96 7.13
C THR A 162 -14.93 -18.52 7.92
N GLY A 163 -15.15 -19.04 9.13
CA GLY A 163 -14.10 -19.45 10.05
C GLY A 163 -13.27 -18.28 10.60
N LEU A 164 -13.61 -17.02 10.28
CA LEU A 164 -12.86 -15.83 10.67
C LEU A 164 -13.39 -15.24 11.97
N SER A 165 -12.50 -14.69 12.80
CA SER A 165 -12.85 -13.90 13.98
C SER A 165 -13.30 -12.49 13.58
N ILE A 166 -14.54 -12.38 13.08
CA ILE A 166 -15.14 -11.12 12.63
C ILE A 166 -15.40 -10.20 13.82
N LYS A 167 -14.90 -8.95 13.77
CA LYS A 167 -15.08 -7.91 14.79
C LYS A 167 -16.20 -6.94 14.46
N ARG A 168 -16.25 -6.47 13.21
CA ARG A 168 -17.23 -5.51 12.72
C ARG A 168 -17.81 -5.98 11.39
N VAL A 169 -19.06 -5.63 11.16
CA VAL A 169 -19.78 -5.91 9.92
C VAL A 169 -20.40 -4.59 9.44
N GLU A 170 -20.16 -4.24 8.18
CA GLU A 170 -20.83 -3.15 7.49
C GLU A 170 -21.75 -3.74 6.43
N ILE A 171 -23.02 -3.40 6.51
CA ILE A 171 -24.04 -3.82 5.54
C ILE A 171 -23.98 -2.85 4.36
N GLY A 172 -23.73 -3.38 3.17
CA GLY A 172 -23.69 -2.65 1.91
C GLY A 172 -25.04 -2.66 1.20
N HIS A 173 -25.03 -2.88 -0.11
CA HIS A 173 -26.23 -2.89 -0.93
C HIS A 173 -27.02 -4.19 -0.74
N THR A 174 -28.33 -4.07 -0.48
CA THR A 174 -29.26 -5.19 -0.41
C THR A 174 -30.13 -5.24 -1.65
N ASP A 175 -30.03 -6.33 -2.40
CA ASP A 175 -30.94 -6.68 -3.48
C ASP A 175 -32.04 -7.60 -2.94
N TYR A 176 -33.20 -7.00 -2.63
CA TYR A 176 -34.38 -7.72 -2.14
C TYR A 176 -35.06 -8.60 -3.20
N LEU A 177 -34.73 -8.44 -4.48
CA LEU A 177 -35.30 -9.30 -5.54
C LEU A 177 -34.54 -10.63 -5.62
N LYS A 178 -33.25 -10.62 -5.28
CA LYS A 178 -32.37 -11.79 -5.33
C LYS A 178 -32.06 -12.38 -3.95
N ASP A 179 -32.70 -11.87 -2.90
CA ASP A 179 -32.39 -12.20 -1.51
C ASP A 179 -30.89 -12.18 -1.22
N ALA A 180 -30.18 -11.19 -1.76
CA ALA A 180 -28.73 -11.09 -1.62
C ALA A 180 -28.33 -9.72 -1.09
N THR A 181 -27.34 -9.68 -0.21
CA THR A 181 -26.77 -8.43 0.29
C THR A 181 -25.26 -8.48 0.27
N GLU A 182 -24.65 -7.42 -0.25
CA GLU A 182 -23.23 -7.21 -0.09
C GLU A 182 -22.93 -6.81 1.36
N ILE A 183 -22.09 -7.60 2.03
CA ILE A 183 -21.63 -7.33 3.38
C ILE A 183 -20.12 -7.18 3.37
N LYS A 184 -19.63 -6.17 4.08
CA LYS A 184 -18.20 -5.95 4.31
C LYS A 184 -17.85 -6.36 5.74
N ILE A 185 -17.09 -7.43 5.88
CA ILE A 185 -16.65 -7.96 7.18
C ILE A 185 -15.25 -7.44 7.51
N PHE A 186 -15.03 -7.06 8.77
CA PHE A 186 -13.73 -6.66 9.31
C PHE A 186 -13.23 -7.70 10.30
N PHE A 187 -12.02 -8.21 10.08
CA PHE A 187 -11.41 -9.25 10.89
C PHE A 187 -9.91 -8.95 11.11
N ASP A 188 -9.37 -9.49 12.19
CA ASP A 188 -7.92 -9.52 12.40
C ASP A 188 -7.32 -10.63 11.54
N ASP A 189 -6.22 -10.32 10.86
CA ASP A 189 -5.47 -11.24 9.99
C ASP A 189 -5.10 -12.53 10.76
N PRO A 190 -5.73 -13.68 10.47
CA PRO A 190 -5.23 -14.96 10.94
C PRO A 190 -4.08 -15.31 10.01
N GLY A 191 -2.87 -14.94 10.41
CA GLY A 191 -1.69 -14.88 9.54
C GLY A 191 -1.63 -15.87 8.39
N ASP A 192 -1.58 -15.33 7.17
CA ASP A 192 -1.04 -15.91 5.93
C ASP A 192 -1.07 -17.45 5.81
N GLU A 193 -2.27 -18.05 5.75
CA GLU A 193 -2.45 -19.33 5.07
C GLU A 193 -3.26 -19.09 3.78
N GLY A 194 -2.50 -19.03 2.68
CA GLY A 194 -2.94 -18.57 1.37
C GLY A 194 -4.20 -19.22 0.83
N TRP A 195 -5.22 -18.38 0.63
CA TRP A 195 -6.25 -18.55 -0.39
C TRP A 195 -6.44 -17.19 -1.07
N ASN A 196 -5.73 -17.00 -2.20
CA ASN A 196 -5.83 -15.82 -3.05
C ASN A 196 -7.17 -15.85 -3.81
N ASP A 197 -8.22 -15.30 -3.22
CA ASP A 197 -9.53 -15.15 -3.86
C ASP A 197 -9.67 -13.88 -4.71
N GLU A 198 -8.61 -13.06 -4.85
CA GLU A 198 -8.64 -11.88 -5.73
C GLU A 198 -8.73 -12.26 -7.22
N ASP A 199 -8.27 -13.45 -7.60
CA ASP A 199 -8.29 -13.89 -9.02
C ASP A 199 -9.66 -14.43 -9.47
N ASN A 200 -10.59 -14.74 -8.57
CA ASN A 200 -11.87 -15.37 -8.92
C ASN A 200 -13.05 -14.38 -9.00
N MET A 201 -12.85 -13.12 -8.63
CA MET A 201 -13.90 -12.08 -8.68
C MET A 201 -14.01 -11.37 -10.03
N SER A 202 -13.00 -11.46 -10.89
CA SER A 202 -13.05 -10.89 -12.25
C SER A 202 -13.82 -11.77 -13.24
N LEU A 203 -13.94 -13.08 -12.96
CA LEU A 203 -14.53 -14.05 -13.90
C LEU A 203 -16.07 -14.11 -13.82
N VAL A 204 -16.68 -13.71 -12.70
CA VAL A 204 -18.14 -13.76 -12.53
C VAL A 204 -18.84 -12.61 -13.25
N GLY A 205 -18.14 -11.49 -13.52
CA GLY A 205 -18.70 -10.34 -14.22
C GLY A 205 -18.86 -10.56 -15.73
N ASP A 206 -17.91 -11.26 -16.36
CA ASP A 206 -17.89 -11.42 -17.82
C ASP A 206 -18.78 -12.58 -18.32
N GLU A 207 -18.95 -13.65 -17.53
CA GLU A 207 -19.85 -14.75 -17.94
C GLU A 207 -21.33 -14.37 -17.93
N ALA A 208 -21.74 -13.39 -17.12
CA ALA A 208 -23.13 -12.92 -17.10
C ALA A 208 -23.53 -12.13 -18.37
N ILE A 209 -22.56 -11.57 -19.10
CA ILE A 209 -22.83 -10.77 -20.31
C ILE A 209 -22.90 -11.65 -21.57
N LEU A 210 -22.19 -12.79 -21.61
CA LEU A 210 -22.17 -13.67 -22.77
C LEU A 210 -23.39 -14.62 -22.90
N ILE A 211 -24.19 -14.77 -21.84
CA ILE A 211 -25.41 -15.60 -21.88
C ILE A 211 -26.65 -14.78 -22.30
N ALA A 212 -26.50 -13.46 -22.43
CA ALA A 212 -27.59 -12.52 -22.79
C ALA A 212 -27.46 -11.89 -24.18
N SER A 213 -26.52 -12.37 -25.03
CA SER A 213 -26.32 -11.88 -26.41
C SER A 213 -26.64 -12.94 -27.46
#